data_AF-A0A966GCY4-F1
#
_entry.id   AF-A0A966GCY4-F1
#
_cell.length_a   1.000
_cell.length_b   1.000
_cell.length_c   1.000
_cell.angle_alpha   90.00
_cell.angle_beta   90.00
_cell.angle_gamma   90.00
#
_symmetry.space_group_name_H-M   'P 1'
#
loop_
_entity.id
_entity.type
_entity.pdbx_description
1 polymer ?
#
loop_
_entity_poly.entity_id
_entity_poly.type
_entity_poly.pdbx_seq_one_letter_code
_entity_poly.pdbx_strand_id
1 'polypeptide(L)'
;MLTNASPGADFSYEIADDGAGLPARVAIFAEDEGLRGQVGADLGGAGFRSIDGGSLRELLDGPIALLGDVVVVDSPATGSRGIDGMMLAGLARLDMRVARSGAKLIVATNLDGLDDVFAVFDQSNPQILVSPSRAERVIAVGRAMGEAGAARLREMGEEDRVALLRLSQQVEAIASSLDRIGQAPALSTPALSEFKRDYRGPESAFAGNFGSAGTPLPDPQVVRQIIANRQARSRFFDSALFGDPAWDMLLDLTAAQGEGAQVSVTSLCIAAGVPATTALRWLTQMVESGIFRRVPDPADRRRAFIALSDKAVAAMAGYFASLRTPVFQTA
;
A
#
# COMPACT_ATOMS: atom_id res chain seq x y z
N MET A 1 47.84 13.39 19.29
CA MET A 1 47.15 13.54 18.00
C MET A 1 47.19 12.20 17.30
N LEU A 2 46.12 11.41 17.37
CA LEU A 2 45.95 10.17 16.62
C LEU A 2 44.60 10.29 15.92
N THR A 3 44.63 10.63 14.63
CA THR A 3 43.47 10.70 13.75
C THR A 3 43.09 9.28 13.36
N ASN A 4 42.09 8.73 14.07
CA ASN A 4 41.45 7.48 13.68
C ASN A 4 40.37 7.84 12.65
N ALA A 5 40.75 7.84 11.36
CA ALA A 5 39.79 7.96 10.28
C ALA A 5 39.10 6.60 10.11
N SER A 6 37.85 6.51 10.52
CA SER A 6 36.98 5.39 10.16
C SER A 6 36.95 5.27 8.63
N PRO A 7 37.14 4.07 8.04
CA PRO A 7 36.93 3.90 6.61
C PRO A 7 35.47 4.25 6.31
N GLY A 8 35.26 5.24 5.44
CA GLY A 8 33.93 5.56 4.95
C GLY A 8 33.34 4.29 4.35
N ALA A 9 32.16 3.88 4.83
CA ALA A 9 31.43 2.79 4.23
C ALA A 9 31.22 3.13 2.74
N ASP A 10 31.77 2.30 1.86
CA ASP A 10 31.52 2.38 0.43
C ASP A 10 30.11 1.86 0.20
N PHE A 11 29.15 2.78 0.15
CA PHE A 11 27.78 2.46 -0.24
C PHE A 11 27.71 2.40 -1.76
N SER A 12 28.40 1.42 -2.38
CA SER A 12 28.14 1.09 -3.78
C SER A 12 26.75 0.45 -3.85
N TYR A 13 25.73 1.26 -4.09
CA TYR A 13 24.43 0.74 -4.45
C TYR A 13 24.57 0.09 -5.83
N GLU A 14 24.36 -1.23 -5.91
CA GLU A 14 24.19 -1.89 -7.21
C GLU A 14 23.11 -1.14 -8.00
N ILE A 15 23.42 -0.83 -9.26
CA ILE A 15 22.49 -0.14 -10.15
C ILE A 15 21.30 -1.09 -10.37
N ALA A 16 20.10 -0.53 -10.47
CA ALA A 16 18.92 -1.31 -10.82
C ALA A 16 19.08 -1.86 -12.24
N ASP A 17 19.44 -3.14 -12.34
CA ASP A 17 19.66 -3.82 -13.59
C ASP A 17 18.44 -4.66 -14.03
N ASP A 18 18.30 -4.82 -15.33
CA ASP A 18 17.36 -5.71 -15.98
C ASP A 18 17.78 -7.19 -15.84
N GLY A 19 17.04 -8.10 -16.47
CA GLY A 19 17.32 -9.54 -16.38
C GLY A 19 18.67 -9.97 -16.98
N ALA A 20 19.36 -9.09 -17.69
CA ALA A 20 20.63 -9.32 -18.35
C ALA A 20 21.80 -8.56 -17.69
N GLY A 21 21.59 -7.86 -16.58
CA GLY A 21 22.63 -7.06 -15.91
C GLY A 21 22.87 -5.70 -16.59
N LEU A 22 21.91 -5.20 -17.37
CA LEU A 22 21.97 -3.86 -17.98
C LEU A 22 21.08 -2.88 -17.22
N PRO A 23 21.37 -1.56 -17.25
CA PRO A 23 20.52 -0.55 -16.64
C PRO A 23 19.04 -0.70 -17.02
N ALA A 24 18.17 -0.78 -16.00
CA ALA A 24 16.74 -0.96 -16.19
C ALA A 24 16.16 0.16 -17.08
N ARG A 25 15.30 -0.27 -18.01
CA ARG A 25 14.79 0.61 -19.07
C ARG A 25 13.49 1.25 -18.64
N VAL A 26 13.38 2.56 -18.83
CA VAL A 26 12.20 3.34 -18.46
C VAL A 26 11.56 3.99 -19.68
N ALA A 27 10.24 3.85 -19.81
CA ALA A 27 9.44 4.63 -20.75
C ALA A 27 8.70 5.75 -20.00
N ILE A 28 8.73 6.99 -20.49
CA ILE A 28 8.22 8.16 -19.76
C ILE A 28 7.13 8.87 -20.57
N PHE A 29 5.91 8.92 -20.05
CA PHE A 29 4.78 9.59 -20.70
C PHE A 29 4.26 10.75 -19.86
N ALA A 30 4.18 11.94 -20.44
CA ALA A 30 3.52 13.10 -19.85
C ALA A 30 3.25 14.15 -20.95
N GLU A 31 2.23 14.97 -20.76
CA GLU A 31 1.90 16.03 -21.71
C GLU A 31 2.94 17.17 -21.73
N ASP A 32 3.54 17.47 -20.57
CA ASP A 32 4.59 18.48 -20.45
C ASP A 32 5.96 17.89 -20.84
N GLU A 33 6.51 18.35 -21.97
CA GLU A 33 7.83 17.94 -22.46
C GLU A 33 8.97 18.31 -21.50
N GLY A 34 8.90 19.46 -20.85
CA GLY A 34 9.89 19.89 -19.86
C GLY A 34 9.89 18.99 -18.64
N LEU A 35 8.70 18.59 -18.17
CA LEU A 35 8.55 17.62 -17.10
C LEU A 35 9.10 16.25 -17.50
N ARG A 36 8.81 15.75 -18.71
CA ARG A 36 9.39 14.49 -19.21
C ARG A 36 10.91 14.53 -19.22
N GLY A 37 11.48 15.62 -19.73
CA GLY A 37 12.94 15.83 -19.75
C GLY A 37 13.54 15.83 -18.34
N GLN A 38 12.89 16.48 -17.38
CA GLN A 38 13.31 16.48 -15.98
C GLN A 38 13.25 15.08 -15.36
N VAL A 39 12.14 14.35 -15.54
CA VAL A 39 12.01 12.98 -15.04
C VAL A 39 13.07 12.07 -15.67
N GLY A 40 13.31 12.21 -16.97
CA GLY A 40 14.36 11.46 -17.67
C GLY A 40 15.76 11.76 -17.15
N ALA A 41 16.07 13.02 -16.85
CA ALA A 41 17.37 13.41 -16.26
C ALA A 41 17.54 12.87 -14.83
N ASP A 42 16.49 12.95 -14.01
CA ASP A 42 16.51 12.46 -12.63
C ASP A 42 16.71 10.95 -12.58
N LEU A 43 16.00 10.20 -13.42
CA LEU A 43 16.14 8.75 -13.52
C LEU A 43 17.48 8.35 -14.15
N GLY A 44 17.96 9.10 -15.16
CA GLY A 44 19.29 8.91 -15.73
C GLY A 44 20.41 9.09 -14.69
N GLY A 45 20.29 10.11 -13.84
CA GLY A 45 21.21 10.33 -12.71
C GLY A 45 21.17 9.23 -11.65
N ALA A 46 20.05 8.51 -11.55
CA ALA A 46 19.88 7.35 -10.67
C ALA A 46 20.25 6.01 -11.33
N GLY A 47 20.79 6.03 -12.55
CA GLY A 47 21.27 4.83 -13.26
C GLY A 47 20.23 4.12 -14.13
N PHE A 48 19.05 4.71 -14.35
CA PHE A 48 18.05 4.16 -15.28
C PHE A 48 18.28 4.62 -16.72
N ARG A 49 17.88 3.81 -17.70
CA ARG A 49 17.99 4.16 -19.12
C ARG A 49 16.62 4.47 -19.72
N SER A 50 16.40 5.72 -20.13
CA SER A 50 15.22 6.08 -20.91
C SER A 50 15.29 5.45 -22.31
N ILE A 51 14.21 4.79 -22.75
CA ILE A 51 14.16 4.10 -24.06
C ILE A 51 13.11 4.64 -25.03
N ASP A 52 12.02 5.19 -24.49
CA ASP A 52 10.89 5.71 -25.26
C ASP A 52 10.06 6.61 -24.35
N GLY A 53 9.04 7.25 -24.91
CA GLY A 53 8.19 8.16 -24.18
C GLY A 53 7.54 9.19 -25.07
N GLY A 54 6.42 9.71 -24.63
CA GLY A 54 5.55 10.51 -25.48
C GLY A 54 4.64 11.42 -24.69
N SER A 55 3.91 12.27 -25.42
CA SER A 55 2.66 12.81 -24.88
C SER A 55 1.67 11.67 -24.63
N LEU A 56 0.70 11.86 -23.75
CA LEU A 56 -0.36 10.88 -23.54
C LEU A 56 -1.25 10.74 -24.79
N ARG A 57 -1.33 11.79 -25.61
CA ARG A 57 -2.02 11.75 -26.91
C ARG A 57 -1.39 10.76 -27.89
N GLU A 58 -0.06 10.65 -27.92
CA GLU A 58 0.65 9.72 -28.78
C GLU A 58 0.35 8.25 -28.43
N LEU A 59 -0.17 7.95 -27.23
CA LEU A 59 -0.61 6.60 -26.88
C LEU A 59 -1.82 6.14 -27.70
N LEU A 60 -2.61 7.07 -28.25
CA LEU A 60 -3.77 6.78 -29.09
C LEU A 60 -3.40 6.63 -30.57
N ASP A 61 -2.82 7.68 -31.15
CA ASP A 61 -2.64 7.75 -32.61
C ASP A 61 -1.17 7.69 -33.04
N GLY A 62 -0.26 7.64 -32.07
CA GLY A 62 1.18 7.57 -32.31
C GLY A 62 1.68 6.14 -32.55
N PRO A 63 3.00 6.01 -32.82
CA PRO A 63 3.65 4.72 -32.95
C PRO A 63 3.56 3.92 -31.65
N ILE A 64 3.64 2.59 -31.77
CA ILE A 64 3.64 1.70 -30.59
C ILE A 64 4.96 1.89 -29.83
N ALA A 65 4.91 2.66 -28.75
CA ALA A 65 6.07 2.93 -27.91
C ALA A 65 6.55 1.68 -27.14
N LEU A 66 7.86 1.51 -27.00
CA LEU A 66 8.47 0.47 -26.17
C LEU A 66 8.23 0.77 -24.68
N LEU A 67 7.79 -0.23 -23.91
CA LEU A 67 7.44 -0.03 -22.49
C LEU A 67 8.63 -0.17 -21.53
N GLY A 68 9.65 -0.95 -21.90
CA GLY A 68 10.81 -1.20 -21.04
C GLY A 68 10.47 -2.08 -19.82
N ASP A 69 11.22 -1.89 -18.74
CA ASP A 69 11.05 -2.60 -17.47
C ASP A 69 10.10 -1.82 -16.53
N VAL A 70 10.12 -0.48 -16.61
CA VAL A 70 9.21 0.42 -15.89
C VAL A 70 8.63 1.45 -16.84
N VAL A 71 7.33 1.73 -16.68
CA VAL A 71 6.64 2.83 -17.33
C VAL A 71 6.31 3.88 -16.27
N VAL A 72 6.72 5.13 -16.51
CA VAL A 72 6.39 6.28 -15.68
C VAL A 72 5.43 7.18 -16.44
N VAL A 73 4.31 7.49 -15.81
CA VAL A 73 3.28 8.38 -16.35
C VAL A 73 3.11 9.57 -15.43
N ASP A 74 3.09 10.79 -15.96
CA ASP A 74 2.67 11.99 -15.24
C ASP A 74 1.43 12.59 -15.91
N SER A 75 0.31 12.56 -15.19
CA SER A 75 -1.01 12.95 -15.68
C SER A 75 -1.79 13.71 -14.60
N PRO A 76 -1.43 14.97 -14.31
CA PRO A 76 -2.20 15.81 -13.42
C PRO A 76 -3.50 16.26 -14.10
N ALA A 77 -4.61 16.32 -13.36
CA ALA A 77 -5.81 16.98 -13.87
C ALA A 77 -5.57 18.49 -14.01
N THR A 78 -6.00 19.06 -15.13
CA THR A 78 -5.95 20.51 -15.38
C THR A 78 -7.33 21.12 -15.16
N GLY A 79 -7.53 21.71 -13.98
CA GLY A 79 -8.80 22.34 -13.59
C GLY A 79 -9.77 21.39 -12.90
N SER A 80 -10.99 21.87 -12.62
CA SER A 80 -11.95 21.19 -11.74
C SER A 80 -12.76 20.06 -12.38
N ARG A 81 -12.48 19.71 -13.65
CA ARG A 81 -13.24 18.70 -14.40
C ARG A 81 -12.54 17.33 -14.48
N GLY A 82 -11.45 17.15 -13.76
CA GLY A 82 -10.62 15.95 -13.84
C GLY A 82 -9.74 15.93 -15.09
N ILE A 83 -9.34 14.75 -15.50
CA ILE A 83 -8.47 14.51 -16.66
C ILE A 83 -9.29 14.51 -17.94
N ASP A 84 -8.74 15.10 -19.01
CA ASP A 84 -9.39 15.14 -20.31
C ASP A 84 -9.67 13.73 -20.88
N GLY A 85 -10.80 13.57 -21.58
CA GLY A 85 -11.25 12.27 -22.09
C GLY A 85 -10.29 11.63 -23.09
N MET A 86 -9.56 12.44 -23.89
CA MET A 86 -8.54 11.93 -24.81
C MET A 86 -7.36 11.36 -24.03
N MET A 87 -6.90 12.07 -23.00
CA MET A 87 -5.82 11.59 -22.15
C MET A 87 -6.22 10.30 -21.43
N LEU A 88 -7.44 10.23 -20.88
CA LEU A 88 -7.96 9.02 -20.24
C LEU A 88 -8.00 7.82 -21.19
N ALA A 89 -8.36 8.01 -22.46
CA ALA A 89 -8.33 6.94 -23.44
C ALA A 89 -6.89 6.47 -23.73
N GLY A 90 -5.91 7.38 -23.78
CA GLY A 90 -4.49 7.06 -23.89
C GLY A 90 -3.98 6.25 -22.69
N LEU A 91 -4.34 6.68 -21.48
CA LEU A 91 -4.03 5.98 -20.23
C LEU A 91 -4.64 4.58 -20.17
N ALA A 92 -5.91 4.42 -20.57
CA ALA A 92 -6.57 3.12 -20.61
C ALA A 92 -5.88 2.15 -21.58
N ARG A 93 -5.46 2.65 -22.75
CA ARG A 93 -4.68 1.87 -23.72
C ARG A 93 -3.31 1.49 -23.17
N LEU A 94 -2.66 2.37 -22.41
CA LEU A 94 -1.41 2.06 -21.75
C LEU A 94 -1.58 1.01 -20.66
N ASP A 95 -2.62 1.12 -19.82
CA ASP A 95 -2.97 0.15 -18.77
C ASP A 95 -3.07 -1.27 -19.34
N MET A 96 -3.87 -1.44 -20.40
CA MET A 96 -4.07 -2.73 -21.09
C MET A 96 -2.76 -3.31 -21.63
N ARG A 97 -1.83 -2.45 -22.09
CA ARG A 97 -0.54 -2.89 -22.63
C ARG A 97 0.42 -3.29 -21.51
N VAL A 98 0.49 -2.51 -20.44
CA VAL A 98 1.37 -2.80 -19.29
C VAL A 98 0.94 -4.06 -18.56
N ALA A 99 -0.37 -4.26 -18.38
CA ALA A 99 -0.93 -5.47 -17.76
C ALA A 99 -0.50 -6.78 -18.46
N ARG A 100 -0.08 -6.71 -19.73
CA ARG A 100 0.34 -7.88 -20.54
C ARG A 100 1.85 -7.93 -20.79
N SER A 101 2.60 -6.90 -20.44
CA SER A 101 4.03 -6.81 -20.75
C SER A 101 4.95 -7.24 -19.61
N GLY A 102 4.44 -7.29 -18.37
CA GLY A 102 5.25 -7.53 -17.18
C GLY A 102 6.06 -6.30 -16.72
N ALA A 103 5.95 -5.17 -17.42
CA ALA A 103 6.51 -3.90 -16.98
C ALA A 103 5.80 -3.40 -15.72
N LYS A 104 6.51 -2.69 -14.85
CA LYS A 104 5.90 -2.00 -13.70
C LYS A 104 5.36 -0.65 -14.13
N LEU A 105 4.19 -0.26 -13.61
CA LEU A 105 3.59 1.04 -13.90
C LEU A 105 3.62 1.94 -12.67
N ILE A 106 4.15 3.15 -12.84
CA ILE A 106 4.10 4.23 -11.85
C ILE A 106 3.35 5.39 -12.47
N VAL A 107 2.33 5.87 -11.77
CA VAL A 107 1.49 6.99 -12.22
C VAL A 107 1.54 8.12 -11.21
N ALA A 108 2.05 9.26 -11.62
CA ALA A 108 1.98 10.50 -10.87
C ALA A 108 0.74 11.30 -11.33
N THR A 109 -0.04 11.79 -10.36
CA THR A 109 -1.20 12.66 -10.60
C THR A 109 -1.39 13.63 -9.43
N ASN A 110 -2.41 14.48 -9.46
CA ASN A 110 -2.82 15.34 -8.35
C ASN A 110 -4.12 14.84 -7.73
N LEU A 111 -4.57 15.47 -6.64
CA LEU A 111 -5.80 15.05 -5.96
C LEU A 111 -7.03 15.14 -6.89
N ASP A 112 -7.07 16.16 -7.76
CA ASP A 112 -8.17 16.38 -8.71
C ASP A 112 -8.27 15.30 -9.80
N GLY A 113 -7.15 14.65 -10.15
CA GLY A 113 -7.09 13.57 -11.15
C GLY A 113 -7.07 12.17 -10.54
N LEU A 114 -7.05 12.05 -9.20
CA LEU A 114 -6.86 10.77 -8.51
C LEU A 114 -7.97 9.77 -8.82
N ASP A 115 -9.23 10.18 -8.71
CA ASP A 115 -10.37 9.29 -8.96
C ASP A 115 -10.36 8.80 -10.42
N ASP A 116 -10.02 9.67 -11.38
CA ASP A 116 -9.94 9.32 -12.81
C ASP A 116 -8.80 8.33 -13.09
N VAL A 117 -7.60 8.58 -12.54
CA VAL A 117 -6.44 7.69 -12.66
C VAL A 117 -6.77 6.32 -12.05
N PHE A 118 -7.29 6.31 -10.83
CA PHE A 118 -7.65 5.06 -10.17
C PHE A 118 -8.71 4.31 -10.99
N ALA A 119 -9.71 5.02 -11.53
CA ALA A 119 -10.76 4.44 -12.37
C ALA A 119 -10.24 3.88 -13.70
N VAL A 120 -9.26 4.51 -14.34
CA VAL A 120 -8.73 4.06 -15.63
C VAL A 120 -7.75 2.90 -15.48
N PHE A 121 -6.93 2.88 -14.44
CA PHE A 121 -5.96 1.81 -14.23
C PHE A 121 -6.56 0.69 -13.39
N ASP A 122 -7.24 -0.25 -14.03
CA ASP A 122 -7.89 -1.39 -13.37
C ASP A 122 -7.25 -2.74 -13.70
N GLN A 123 -6.31 -2.79 -14.65
CA GLN A 123 -5.67 -4.02 -15.09
C GLN A 123 -4.21 -4.16 -14.65
N SER A 124 -3.41 -3.09 -14.67
CA SER A 124 -1.96 -3.18 -14.40
C SER A 124 -1.55 -3.08 -12.93
N ASN A 125 -2.49 -2.76 -12.03
CA ASN A 125 -2.23 -2.49 -10.60
C ASN A 125 -1.05 -1.51 -10.38
N PRO A 126 -1.15 -0.26 -10.89
CA PRO A 126 -0.04 0.68 -10.82
C PRO A 126 0.26 1.15 -9.40
N GLN A 127 1.51 1.56 -9.19
CA GLN A 127 1.84 2.42 -8.06
C GLN A 127 1.44 3.86 -8.37
N ILE A 128 0.41 4.37 -7.69
CA ILE A 128 -0.07 5.74 -7.86
C ILE A 128 0.60 6.66 -6.82
N LEU A 129 1.11 7.80 -7.30
CA LEU A 129 1.71 8.88 -6.50
C LEU A 129 0.86 10.15 -6.65
N VAL A 130 0.48 10.75 -5.53
CA VAL A 130 -0.31 12.00 -5.52
C VAL A 130 0.60 13.17 -5.19
N SER A 131 0.73 14.09 -6.14
CA SER A 131 1.58 15.28 -6.11
C SER A 131 3.02 14.98 -5.64
N PRO A 132 3.72 14.01 -6.24
CA PRO A 132 5.05 13.61 -5.78
C PRO A 132 6.11 14.69 -6.08
N SER A 133 7.08 14.77 -5.19
CA SER A 133 8.37 15.42 -5.42
C SER A 133 9.21 14.64 -6.44
N ARG A 134 10.26 15.28 -6.95
CA ARG A 134 11.24 14.66 -7.84
C ARG A 134 11.88 13.41 -7.22
N ALA A 135 12.28 13.51 -5.95
CA ALA A 135 12.89 12.39 -5.23
C ALA A 135 11.92 11.21 -5.05
N GLU A 136 10.65 11.48 -4.73
CA GLU A 136 9.64 10.43 -4.57
C GLU A 136 9.39 9.65 -5.87
N ARG A 137 9.46 10.31 -7.04
CA ARG A 137 9.39 9.61 -8.34
C ARG A 137 10.56 8.65 -8.53
N VAL A 138 11.79 9.08 -8.23
CA VAL A 138 12.98 8.22 -8.34
C VAL A 138 12.90 7.05 -7.36
N ILE A 139 12.53 7.30 -6.11
CA ILE A 139 12.37 6.27 -5.08
C ILE A 139 11.31 5.25 -5.49
N ALA A 140 10.19 5.70 -6.08
CA ALA A 140 9.14 4.81 -6.56
C ALA A 140 9.66 3.87 -7.67
N VAL A 141 10.40 4.40 -8.65
CA VAL A 141 11.01 3.58 -9.72
C VAL A 141 12.02 2.60 -9.13
N GLY A 142 12.90 3.06 -8.25
CA GLY A 142 13.88 2.20 -7.56
C GLY A 142 13.22 1.08 -6.77
N ARG A 143 12.15 1.36 -6.02
CA ARG A 143 11.41 0.35 -5.27
C ARG A 143 10.73 -0.67 -6.19
N ALA A 144 10.07 -0.21 -7.25
CA ALA A 144 9.41 -1.10 -8.20
C ALA A 144 10.40 -2.07 -8.86
N MET A 145 11.63 -1.62 -9.13
CA MET A 145 12.70 -2.45 -9.65
C MET A 145 13.31 -3.38 -8.59
N GLY A 146 13.47 -2.92 -7.35
CA GLY A 146 13.91 -3.76 -6.24
C GLY A 146 12.96 -4.93 -5.97
N GLU A 147 11.65 -4.68 -5.96
CA GLU A 147 10.62 -5.73 -5.79
C GLU A 147 10.59 -6.70 -6.98
N ALA A 148 10.75 -6.20 -8.21
CA ALA A 148 10.83 -7.03 -9.41
C ALA A 148 12.10 -7.90 -9.44
N GLY A 149 13.22 -7.37 -8.91
CA GLY A 149 14.48 -8.09 -8.74
C GLY A 149 14.41 -9.15 -7.64
N ALA A 150 13.75 -8.85 -6.51
CA ALA A 150 13.57 -9.80 -5.40
C ALA A 150 12.58 -10.95 -5.72
N ALA A 151 11.61 -10.70 -6.61
CA ALA A 151 10.70 -11.74 -7.11
C ALA A 151 11.38 -12.71 -8.10
N ARG A 152 12.54 -12.33 -8.65
CA ARG A 152 13.38 -13.22 -9.45
C ARG A 152 14.27 -13.98 -8.48
N LEU A 153 14.27 -15.31 -8.57
CA LEU A 153 15.24 -16.18 -7.88
C LEU A 153 16.66 -15.77 -8.30
N ARG A 154 17.26 -14.80 -7.61
CA ARG A 154 18.70 -14.57 -7.66
C ARG A 154 19.35 -15.79 -7.02
N GLU A 155 20.34 -16.39 -7.69
CA GLU A 155 21.28 -17.25 -6.98
C GLU A 155 21.90 -16.40 -5.87
N MET A 156 21.66 -16.77 -4.61
CA MET A 156 22.13 -16.01 -3.45
C MET A 156 23.64 -15.81 -3.54
N GLY A 157 24.04 -14.54 -3.67
CA GLY A 157 25.43 -14.12 -3.60
C GLY A 157 26.05 -14.45 -2.23
N GLU A 158 27.37 -14.42 -2.17
CA GLU A 158 28.12 -14.78 -0.96
C GLU A 158 27.79 -13.84 0.22
N GLU A 159 27.51 -12.56 -0.07
CA GLU A 159 27.13 -11.55 0.93
C GLU A 159 25.74 -11.80 1.54
N ASP A 160 24.75 -12.17 0.74
CA ASP A 160 23.39 -12.51 1.21
C ASP A 160 23.40 -13.77 2.09
N ARG A 161 24.25 -14.74 1.77
CA ARG A 161 24.48 -15.94 2.60
C ARG A 161 25.06 -15.54 3.96
N VAL A 162 26.03 -14.65 3.98
CA VAL A 162 26.63 -14.14 5.22
C VAL A 162 25.63 -13.33 6.05
N ALA A 163 24.78 -12.52 5.41
CA ALA A 163 23.73 -11.77 6.08
C ALA A 163 22.67 -12.68 6.72
N LEU A 164 22.23 -13.73 6.02
CA LEU A 164 21.29 -14.72 6.56
C LEU A 164 21.89 -15.56 7.69
N LEU A 165 23.17 -15.92 7.60
CA LEU A 165 23.88 -16.59 8.69
C LEU A 165 23.93 -15.71 9.95
N ARG A 166 24.16 -14.40 9.78
CA ARG A 166 24.13 -13.43 10.91
C ARG A 166 22.73 -13.28 11.50
N LEU A 167 21.69 -13.25 10.67
CA LEU A 167 20.30 -13.21 11.13
C LEU A 167 19.93 -14.49 11.90
N SER A 168 20.34 -15.66 11.39
CA SER A 168 20.15 -16.93 12.09
C SER A 168 20.84 -16.93 13.47
N GLN A 169 22.08 -16.46 13.54
CA GLN A 169 22.82 -16.35 14.80
C GLN A 169 22.18 -15.36 15.77
N GLN A 170 21.61 -14.25 15.28
CA GLN A 170 20.87 -13.30 16.12
C GLN A 170 19.57 -13.90 16.67
N VAL A 171 18.83 -14.67 15.87
CA VAL A 171 17.62 -15.36 16.33
C VAL A 171 17.97 -16.42 17.39
N GLU A 172 19.06 -17.15 17.20
CA GLU A 172 19.56 -18.14 18.17
C GLU A 172 20.04 -17.47 19.47
N ALA A 173 20.69 -16.31 19.37
CA ALA A 173 21.07 -15.50 20.53
C ALA A 173 19.84 -14.98 21.30
N ILE A 174 18.79 -14.55 20.60
CA ILE A 174 17.52 -14.11 21.22
C ILE A 174 16.84 -15.30 21.91
N ALA A 175 16.78 -16.47 21.26
CA ALA A 175 16.23 -17.68 21.85
C ALA A 175 16.99 -18.09 23.13
N SER A 176 18.33 -18.03 23.10
CA SER A 176 19.18 -18.34 24.27
C SER A 176 19.05 -17.31 25.41
N SER A 177 18.72 -16.06 25.08
CA SER A 177 18.48 -15.00 26.06
C SER A 177 17.12 -15.18 26.74
N LEU A 178 16.10 -15.54 25.96
CA LEU A 178 14.76 -15.86 26.48
C LEU A 178 14.75 -17.10 27.38
N ASP A 179 15.51 -18.14 27.04
CA ASP A 179 15.65 -19.34 27.88
C ASP A 179 16.33 -19.03 29.23
N ARG A 180 17.31 -18.09 29.21
CA ARG A 180 17.99 -17.60 30.42
C ARG A 180 17.08 -16.76 31.31
N ILE A 181 16.12 -16.04 30.74
CA ILE A 181 15.10 -15.27 31.48
C ILE A 181 14.03 -16.21 32.05
N GLY A 182 13.76 -17.34 31.40
CA GLY A 182 12.84 -18.38 31.87
C GLY A 182 13.35 -19.20 33.07
N GLN A 183 14.66 -19.26 33.30
CA GLN A 183 15.29 -20.04 34.36
C GLN A 183 15.78 -19.17 35.53
N ALA A 184 14.88 -18.44 36.18
CA ALA A 184 15.15 -17.88 37.51
C ALA A 184 14.96 -18.99 38.59
N PRO A 185 15.83 -19.11 39.61
CA PRO A 185 15.72 -20.17 40.60
C PRO A 185 14.54 -19.94 41.55
N ALA A 186 13.77 -21.00 41.78
CA ALA A 186 12.62 -21.03 42.67
C ALA A 186 13.01 -20.75 44.14
N LEU A 187 12.28 -19.84 44.78
CA LEU A 187 12.10 -19.79 46.24
C LEU A 187 10.61 -20.02 46.56
N SER A 188 10.39 -20.85 47.56
CA SER A 188 9.18 -21.63 47.83
C SER A 188 7.98 -20.84 48.38
N THR A 189 6.78 -21.14 47.86
CA THR A 189 5.48 -21.02 48.57
C THR A 189 4.55 -22.14 48.07
N PRO A 190 3.64 -22.68 48.91
CA PRO A 190 3.10 -24.03 48.73
C PRO A 190 1.89 -24.11 47.79
N ALA A 191 1.64 -25.36 47.39
CA ALA A 191 0.79 -25.88 46.34
C ALA A 191 -0.70 -25.46 46.36
N LEU A 192 -1.23 -25.26 45.14
CA LEU A 192 -2.52 -25.80 44.72
C LEU A 192 -2.29 -26.54 43.40
N SER A 193 -2.08 -27.85 43.52
CA SER A 193 -2.13 -28.79 42.42
C SER A 193 -3.58 -29.05 42.00
N GLU A 194 -3.73 -29.29 40.70
CA GLU A 194 -4.88 -29.88 39.99
C GLU A 194 -5.95 -28.92 39.48
N PHE A 195 -5.67 -28.31 38.33
CA PHE A 195 -6.53 -28.49 37.17
C PHE A 195 -5.68 -28.64 35.90
N LYS A 196 -5.32 -29.90 35.61
CA LYS A 196 -4.87 -30.32 34.29
C LYS A 196 -6.05 -30.09 33.33
N ARG A 197 -6.00 -29.02 32.53
CA ARG A 197 -6.77 -28.94 31.29
C ARG A 197 -5.80 -28.93 30.14
N ASP A 198 -5.95 -29.96 29.31
CA ASP A 198 -5.26 -30.16 28.06
C ASP A 198 -5.35 -28.89 27.20
N TYR A 199 -4.25 -28.12 27.15
CA TYR A 199 -4.12 -27.02 26.21
C TYR A 199 -3.84 -27.62 24.82
N ARG A 200 -4.92 -28.00 24.14
CA ARG A 200 -4.93 -28.15 22.69
C ARG A 200 -5.00 -26.73 22.13
N GLY A 201 -3.86 -26.20 21.70
CA GLY A 201 -3.81 -24.89 21.06
C GLY A 201 -4.82 -24.84 19.91
N PRO A 202 -5.57 -23.74 19.72
CA PRO A 202 -6.35 -23.58 18.51
C PRO A 202 -5.38 -23.28 17.38
N GLU A 203 -4.88 -24.35 16.74
CA GLU A 203 -4.50 -24.25 15.34
C GLU A 203 -5.75 -23.79 14.57
N SER A 204 -5.60 -22.68 13.84
CA SER A 204 -6.62 -22.01 13.01
C SER A 204 -7.71 -21.20 13.75
N ALA A 205 -7.35 -20.04 14.31
CA ALA A 205 -8.31 -18.98 14.69
C ALA A 205 -8.49 -17.87 13.62
N PHE A 206 -7.79 -17.95 12.48
CA PHE A 206 -8.04 -17.07 11.32
C PHE A 206 -9.16 -17.58 10.40
N ALA A 207 -9.72 -18.76 10.68
CA ALA A 207 -10.87 -19.31 9.97
C ALA A 207 -12.02 -19.58 10.95
N GLY A 208 -13.08 -18.77 10.88
CA GLY A 208 -14.40 -19.16 11.37
C GLY A 208 -14.90 -18.47 12.64
N ASN A 209 -15.06 -17.13 12.60
CA ASN A 209 -16.23 -16.47 13.21
C ASN A 209 -16.38 -15.04 12.68
N PHE A 210 -16.39 -14.88 11.34
CA PHE A 210 -17.03 -13.69 10.75
C PHE A 210 -18.49 -13.73 11.21
N GLY A 211 -19.00 -12.63 11.75
CA GLY A 211 -20.25 -12.59 12.52
C GLY A 211 -21.40 -13.40 11.91
N SER A 212 -22.26 -13.96 12.77
CA SER A 212 -23.48 -14.67 12.36
C SER A 212 -24.15 -13.95 11.20
N ALA A 213 -24.36 -14.67 10.08
CA ALA A 213 -25.15 -14.18 8.96
C ALA A 213 -26.52 -13.71 9.51
N GLY A 214 -26.73 -12.39 9.58
CA GLY A 214 -27.93 -11.79 10.14
C GLY A 214 -27.72 -10.62 11.11
N THR A 215 -26.51 -10.39 11.63
CA THR A 215 -26.26 -9.18 12.45
C THR A 215 -26.25 -7.94 11.54
N PRO A 216 -27.13 -6.95 11.74
CA PRO A 216 -27.12 -5.74 10.93
C PRO A 216 -25.90 -4.87 11.28
N LEU A 217 -25.46 -4.07 10.31
CA LEU A 217 -24.49 -3.00 10.58
C LEU A 217 -25.04 -2.04 11.66
N PRO A 218 -24.16 -1.41 12.45
CA PRO A 218 -24.58 -0.41 13.43
C PRO A 218 -25.27 0.79 12.75
N ASP A 219 -25.99 1.57 13.55
CA ASP A 219 -26.48 2.89 13.14
C ASP A 219 -25.29 3.75 12.64
N PRO A 220 -25.32 4.29 11.41
CA PRO A 220 -24.28 5.15 10.88
C PRO A 220 -23.91 6.31 11.80
N GLN A 221 -24.88 6.89 12.51
CA GLN A 221 -24.63 8.01 13.42
C GLN A 221 -23.68 7.63 14.56
N VAL A 222 -23.76 6.39 15.06
CA VAL A 222 -22.84 5.87 16.07
C VAL A 222 -21.42 5.74 15.50
N VAL A 223 -21.30 5.25 14.27
CA VAL A 223 -20.00 5.11 13.59
C VAL A 223 -19.38 6.48 13.32
N ARG A 224 -20.18 7.45 12.83
CA ARG A 224 -19.76 8.84 12.63
C ARG A 224 -19.31 9.50 13.93
N GLN A 225 -20.00 9.24 15.05
CA GLN A 225 -19.57 9.73 16.37
C GLN A 225 -18.21 9.14 16.79
N ILE A 226 -17.95 7.87 16.50
CA ILE A 226 -16.64 7.24 16.77
C ILE A 226 -15.54 7.89 15.92
N ILE A 227 -15.79 8.11 14.64
CA ILE A 227 -14.86 8.82 13.74
C ILE A 227 -14.57 10.23 14.30
N ALA A 228 -15.61 10.98 14.66
CA ALA A 228 -15.48 12.32 15.22
C ALA A 228 -14.66 12.32 16.54
N ASN A 229 -14.91 11.37 17.43
CA ASN A 229 -14.15 11.22 18.69
C ASN A 229 -12.68 10.88 18.42
N ARG A 230 -12.40 10.03 17.43
CA ARG A 230 -11.02 9.69 17.02
C ARG A 230 -10.29 10.90 16.47
N GLN A 231 -10.95 11.68 15.62
CA GLN A 231 -10.40 12.91 15.04
C GLN A 231 -10.22 14.01 16.09
N ALA A 232 -11.11 14.12 17.09
CA ALA A 232 -11.01 15.12 18.15
C ALA A 232 -9.69 15.02 18.96
N ARG A 233 -9.03 13.85 18.98
CA ARG A 233 -7.73 13.65 19.64
C ARG A 233 -6.64 14.60 19.10
N SER A 234 -6.70 14.96 17.82
CA SER A 234 -5.71 15.88 17.20
C SER A 234 -5.76 17.31 17.75
N ARG A 235 -6.85 17.67 18.44
CA ARG A 235 -6.97 18.97 19.14
C ARG A 235 -6.14 19.01 20.42
N PHE A 236 -5.76 17.84 20.95
CA PHE A 236 -5.10 17.71 22.24
C PHE A 236 -3.69 17.13 22.12
N PHE A 237 -3.43 16.33 21.08
CA PHE A 237 -2.15 15.66 20.86
C PHE A 237 -1.76 15.71 19.38
N ASP A 238 -0.47 15.47 19.11
CA ASP A 238 0.00 15.29 17.74
C ASP A 238 -0.73 14.11 17.08
N SER A 239 -1.39 14.38 15.96
CA SER A 239 -2.12 13.40 15.16
C SER A 239 -1.24 12.24 14.69
N ALA A 240 0.07 12.46 14.51
CA ALA A 240 1.01 11.43 14.08
C ALA A 240 1.11 10.25 15.07
N LEU A 241 0.73 10.45 16.34
CA LEU A 241 0.77 9.42 17.37
C LEU A 241 -0.39 8.42 17.31
N PHE A 242 -1.49 8.74 16.61
CA PHE A 242 -2.77 8.02 16.74
C PHE A 242 -3.37 7.55 15.41
N GLY A 243 -2.57 7.47 14.35
CA GLY A 243 -3.02 7.05 13.03
C GLY A 243 -3.27 5.54 12.93
N ASP A 244 -4.45 5.16 12.45
CA ASP A 244 -4.77 3.78 12.02
C ASP A 244 -5.57 3.87 10.71
N PRO A 245 -4.89 4.11 9.58
CA PRO A 245 -5.55 4.45 8.32
C PRO A 245 -6.46 3.33 7.81
N ALA A 246 -6.09 2.06 8.01
CA ALA A 246 -6.91 0.93 7.61
C ALA A 246 -8.22 0.89 8.41
N TRP A 247 -8.15 1.12 9.72
CA TRP A 247 -9.34 1.19 10.56
C TRP A 247 -10.20 2.41 10.27
N ASP A 248 -9.57 3.57 10.03
CA ASP A 248 -10.30 4.80 9.72
C ASP A 248 -11.07 4.67 8.38
N MET A 249 -10.47 4.01 7.37
CA MET A 249 -11.16 3.63 6.12
C MET A 249 -12.31 2.64 6.35
N LEU A 250 -12.11 1.62 7.20
CA LEU A 250 -13.15 0.65 7.55
C LEU A 250 -14.36 1.34 8.20
N LEU A 251 -14.12 2.26 9.14
CA LEU A 251 -15.17 3.03 9.80
C LEU A 251 -15.93 3.92 8.80
N ASP A 252 -15.22 4.63 7.93
CA ASP A 252 -15.85 5.51 6.95
C ASP A 252 -16.74 4.74 5.97
N LEU A 253 -16.23 3.63 5.41
CA LEU A 253 -17.02 2.75 4.54
C LEU A 253 -18.20 2.09 5.26
N THR A 254 -18.04 1.75 6.55
CA THR A 254 -19.14 1.20 7.36
C THR A 254 -20.26 2.22 7.54
N ALA A 255 -19.92 3.48 7.85
CA ALA A 255 -20.90 4.55 7.99
C ALA A 255 -21.59 4.83 6.65
N ALA A 256 -20.82 4.98 5.57
CA ALA A 256 -21.34 5.24 4.24
C ALA A 256 -22.29 4.13 3.75
N GLN A 257 -21.97 2.86 4.04
CA GLN A 257 -22.83 1.76 3.65
C GLN A 257 -24.19 1.78 4.37
N GLY A 258 -24.23 2.10 5.66
CA GLY A 258 -25.50 2.26 6.36
C GLY A 258 -26.27 3.53 5.97
N GLU A 259 -25.58 4.54 5.42
CA GLU A 259 -26.16 5.75 4.82
C GLU A 259 -26.64 5.53 3.37
N GLY A 260 -26.30 4.41 2.74
CA GLY A 260 -26.55 4.16 1.31
C GLY A 260 -25.70 5.04 0.38
N ALA A 261 -24.59 5.59 0.87
CA ALA A 261 -23.69 6.45 0.13
C ALA A 261 -22.58 5.65 -0.57
N GLN A 262 -22.19 6.11 -1.75
CA GLN A 262 -20.99 5.63 -2.46
C GLN A 262 -19.78 6.47 -2.06
N VAL A 263 -18.62 5.84 -1.93
CA VAL A 263 -17.38 6.51 -1.48
C VAL A 263 -16.34 6.48 -2.60
N SER A 264 -15.89 7.67 -3.02
CA SER A 264 -14.80 7.80 -4.00
C SER A 264 -13.44 7.51 -3.36
N VAL A 265 -12.42 7.29 -4.19
CA VAL A 265 -11.07 7.02 -3.72
C VAL A 265 -10.50 8.25 -3.01
N THR A 266 -10.72 9.43 -3.58
CA THR A 266 -10.31 10.70 -2.97
C THR A 266 -10.93 10.89 -1.59
N SER A 267 -12.25 10.66 -1.45
CA SER A 267 -12.95 10.77 -0.17
C SER A 267 -12.40 9.79 0.86
N LEU A 268 -12.16 8.54 0.46
CA LEU A 268 -11.62 7.52 1.34
C LEU A 268 -10.17 7.80 1.77
N CYS A 269 -9.36 8.37 0.88
CA CYS A 269 -8.00 8.80 1.20
C CYS A 269 -8.00 9.94 2.24
N ILE A 270 -8.94 10.87 2.15
CA ILE A 270 -9.13 11.92 3.16
C ILE A 270 -9.54 11.31 4.49
N ALA A 271 -10.47 10.35 4.49
CA ALA A 271 -10.93 9.67 5.70
C ALA A 271 -9.81 8.91 6.43
N ALA A 272 -8.81 8.40 5.70
CA ALA A 272 -7.68 7.67 6.27
C ALA A 272 -6.75 8.54 7.15
N GLY A 273 -6.85 9.87 7.07
CA GLY A 273 -6.08 10.78 7.95
C GLY A 273 -4.56 10.77 7.72
N VAL A 274 -4.09 10.29 6.57
CA VAL A 274 -2.68 10.20 6.17
C VAL A 274 -2.47 10.77 4.77
N PRO A 275 -1.24 11.09 4.32
CA PRO A 275 -1.00 11.53 2.95
C PRO A 275 -1.61 10.57 1.91
N ALA A 276 -2.17 11.11 0.82
CA ALA A 276 -2.97 10.34 -0.13
C ALA A 276 -2.21 9.13 -0.72
N THR A 277 -0.92 9.27 -1.06
CA THR A 277 -0.08 8.15 -1.53
C THR A 277 0.03 7.03 -0.48
N THR A 278 0.10 7.38 0.81
CA THR A 278 0.10 6.41 1.90
C THR A 278 -1.27 5.74 2.04
N ALA A 279 -2.34 6.50 1.93
CA ALA A 279 -3.71 5.99 1.96
C ALA A 279 -3.95 5.00 0.81
N LEU A 280 -3.51 5.32 -0.41
CA LEU A 280 -3.63 4.44 -1.58
C LEU A 280 -2.91 3.10 -1.39
N ARG A 281 -1.74 3.10 -0.75
CA ARG A 281 -1.05 1.83 -0.44
C ARG A 281 -1.90 0.94 0.48
N TRP A 282 -2.49 1.52 1.53
CA TRP A 282 -3.41 0.79 2.39
C TRP A 282 -4.66 0.33 1.64
N LEU A 283 -5.24 1.20 0.80
CA LEU A 283 -6.38 0.86 -0.04
C LEU A 283 -6.07 -0.36 -0.92
N THR A 284 -4.96 -0.36 -1.66
CA THR A 284 -4.55 -1.48 -2.52
C THR A 284 -4.42 -2.75 -1.71
N GLN A 285 -3.71 -2.73 -0.58
CA GLN A 285 -3.57 -3.90 0.29
C GLN A 285 -4.93 -4.42 0.82
N MET A 286 -5.85 -3.51 1.16
CA MET A 286 -7.18 -3.86 1.66
C MET A 286 -8.08 -4.44 0.56
N VAL A 287 -7.91 -4.00 -0.69
CA VAL A 287 -8.57 -4.60 -1.86
C VAL A 287 -7.99 -5.97 -2.17
N GLU A 288 -6.67 -6.11 -2.20
CA GLU A 288 -5.97 -7.37 -2.48
C GLU A 288 -6.26 -8.46 -1.42
N SER A 289 -6.41 -8.07 -0.16
CA SER A 289 -6.81 -8.99 0.93
C SER A 289 -8.31 -9.31 0.95
N GLY A 290 -9.10 -8.73 0.03
CA GLY A 290 -10.54 -8.96 -0.08
C GLY A 290 -11.37 -8.31 1.03
N ILE A 291 -10.82 -7.33 1.74
CA ILE A 291 -11.56 -6.54 2.74
C ILE A 291 -12.39 -5.47 2.05
N PHE A 292 -11.79 -4.78 1.07
CA PHE A 292 -12.49 -3.83 0.21
C PHE A 292 -12.72 -4.43 -1.17
N ARG A 293 -13.70 -3.86 -1.88
CA ARG A 293 -13.94 -4.13 -3.29
C ARG A 293 -14.06 -2.82 -4.05
N ARG A 294 -13.56 -2.84 -5.27
CA ARG A 294 -13.74 -1.76 -6.24
C ARG A 294 -15.09 -1.94 -6.94
N VAL A 295 -15.87 -0.86 -7.01
CA VAL A 295 -17.20 -0.83 -7.63
C VAL A 295 -17.17 0.18 -8.77
N PRO A 296 -17.25 -0.26 -10.04
CA PRO A 296 -17.31 0.69 -11.15
C PRO A 296 -18.62 1.49 -11.09
N ASP A 297 -18.56 2.78 -11.43
CA ASP A 297 -19.76 3.58 -11.58
C ASP A 297 -20.47 3.20 -12.90
N PRO A 298 -21.73 2.72 -12.86
CA PRO A 298 -22.45 2.34 -14.07
C PRO A 298 -22.78 3.52 -14.99
N ALA A 299 -22.82 4.76 -14.46
CA ALA A 299 -23.11 5.96 -15.22
C ALA A 299 -21.85 6.57 -15.86
N ASP A 300 -20.68 6.37 -15.25
CA ASP A 300 -19.43 6.96 -15.71
C ASP A 300 -18.24 6.02 -15.47
N ARG A 301 -17.72 5.41 -16.55
CA ARG A 301 -16.55 4.52 -16.47
C ARG A 301 -15.26 5.24 -16.02
N ARG A 302 -15.27 6.57 -15.95
CA ARG A 302 -14.18 7.38 -15.39
C ARG A 302 -14.20 7.40 -13.86
N ARG A 303 -15.19 6.77 -13.22
CA ARG A 303 -15.31 6.75 -11.77
C ARG A 303 -15.33 5.33 -11.25
N ALA A 304 -14.61 5.13 -10.15
CA ALA A 304 -14.67 3.92 -9.36
C ALA A 304 -14.92 4.31 -7.91
N PHE A 305 -15.83 3.58 -7.28
CA PHE A 305 -16.11 3.68 -5.86
C PHE A 305 -15.44 2.52 -5.12
N ILE A 306 -15.28 2.70 -3.82
CA ILE A 306 -14.81 1.67 -2.91
C ILE A 306 -15.96 1.28 -1.99
N ALA A 307 -16.10 -0.02 -1.75
CA ALA A 307 -17.08 -0.58 -0.82
C ALA A 307 -16.44 -1.66 0.05
N LEU A 308 -17.06 -1.95 1.19
CA LEU A 308 -16.74 -3.15 1.96
C LEU A 308 -17.10 -4.40 1.12
N SER A 309 -16.28 -5.44 1.24
CA SER A 309 -16.68 -6.78 0.81
C SER A 309 -17.75 -7.35 1.76
N ASP A 310 -18.52 -8.34 1.31
CA ASP A 310 -19.57 -8.93 2.14
C ASP A 310 -19.01 -9.57 3.43
N LYS A 311 -17.78 -10.11 3.34
CA LYS A 311 -17.02 -10.60 4.50
C LYS A 311 -16.67 -9.48 5.48
N ALA A 312 -16.22 -8.32 4.97
CA ALA A 312 -15.89 -7.18 5.81
C ALA A 312 -17.15 -6.57 6.45
N VAL A 313 -18.28 -6.54 5.75
CA VAL A 313 -19.59 -6.14 6.31
C VAL A 313 -19.95 -7.01 7.51
N ALA A 314 -19.90 -8.34 7.35
CA ALA A 314 -20.19 -9.27 8.44
C ALA A 314 -19.22 -9.14 9.62
N ALA A 315 -17.94 -8.89 9.33
CA ALA A 315 -16.92 -8.65 10.35
C ALA A 315 -17.20 -7.38 11.16
N MET A 316 -17.51 -6.27 10.48
CA MET A 316 -17.83 -4.99 11.11
C MET A 316 -19.11 -5.08 11.93
N ALA A 317 -20.16 -5.72 11.42
CA ALA A 317 -21.38 -5.98 12.17
C ALA A 317 -21.11 -6.79 13.45
N GLY A 318 -20.31 -7.87 13.35
CA GLY A 318 -19.90 -8.68 14.49
C GLY A 318 -19.09 -7.89 15.53
N TYR A 319 -18.12 -7.08 15.07
CA TYR A 319 -17.33 -6.20 15.94
C TYR A 319 -18.23 -5.24 16.71
N PHE A 320 -19.11 -4.50 16.04
CA PHE A 320 -19.99 -3.54 16.70
C PHE A 320 -21.02 -4.19 17.62
N ALA A 321 -21.50 -5.39 17.31
CA ALA A 321 -22.36 -6.16 18.22
C ALA A 321 -21.60 -6.59 19.49
N SER A 322 -20.32 -6.95 19.37
CA SER A 322 -19.49 -7.32 20.53
C SER A 322 -19.31 -6.15 21.52
N LEU A 323 -19.24 -4.91 21.04
CA LEU A 323 -19.14 -3.71 21.89
C LEU A 323 -20.39 -3.46 22.75
N ARG A 324 -21.55 -3.99 22.33
CA ARG A 324 -22.81 -3.88 23.10
C ARG A 324 -22.92 -4.94 24.19
N THR A 325 -22.08 -5.97 24.13
CA THR A 325 -22.02 -6.99 25.18
C THR A 325 -21.16 -6.44 26.30
N PRO A 326 -21.69 -6.21 27.52
CA PRO A 326 -20.88 -5.73 28.62
C PRO A 326 -19.73 -6.72 28.87
N VAL A 327 -18.51 -6.20 28.96
CA VAL A 327 -17.32 -6.96 29.38
C VAL A 327 -17.43 -7.21 30.89
N PHE A 328 -18.38 -8.05 31.29
CA PHE A 328 -18.48 -8.55 32.66
C PHE A 328 -18.81 -10.04 32.61
N GLN A 329 -17.75 -10.86 32.74
CA GLN A 329 -17.68 -12.02 33.63
C GLN A 329 -16.32 -12.71 33.47
N THR A 330 -15.41 -12.46 34.42
CA THR A 330 -14.87 -13.47 35.36
C THR A 330 -13.85 -12.81 36.28
N ALA A 331 -14.30 -12.42 37.46
CA ALA A 331 -13.67 -12.67 38.75
C ALA A 331 -14.75 -12.55 39.83
#